data_AF-A0AA37TKH0-F1
#
_entry.id   AF-A0AA37TKH0-F1
#
_cell.length_a   1.000
_cell.length_b   1.000
_cell.length_c   1.000
_cell.angle_alpha   90.00
_cell.angle_beta   90.00
_cell.angle_gamma   90.00
#
_symmetry.space_group_name_H-M   'P 1'
#
loop_
_entity.id
_entity.type
_entity.pdbx_description
1 polymer ?
#
loop_
_entity_poly.entity_id
_entity_poly.type
_entity_poly.pdbx_seq_one_letter_code
_entity_poly.pdbx_strand_id
1 'polypeptide(L)' 'MSRAGKGLSPEHARALIKQAIGIINGDRQLVAEATAEIAVIRAASSPEEQVRGRPRSRKKPPLSQGT' A
#
# COMPACT_ATOMS: atom_id res chain seq x y z
N MET A 1 -5.74 8.49 -20.89
CA MET A 1 -4.90 8.81 -19.72
C MET A 1 -4.97 7.62 -18.77
N SER A 2 -3.99 6.73 -18.84
CA SER A 2 -3.96 5.52 -17.99
C SER A 2 -3.91 5.95 -16.53
N ARG A 3 -4.90 5.51 -15.74
CA ARG A 3 -4.81 5.58 -14.28
C ARG A 3 -3.54 4.84 -13.89
N ALA A 4 -2.49 5.56 -13.52
CA ALA A 4 -1.33 4.98 -12.87
C ALA A 4 -1.88 4.32 -11.59
N GLY A 5 -2.10 3.00 -11.69
CA GLY A 5 -2.52 2.17 -10.59
C GLY A 5 -1.56 2.41 -9.45
N LYS A 6 -2.10 2.54 -8.24
CA LYS A 6 -1.42 2.84 -7.00
C LYS A 6 -0.25 1.85 -6.82
N GLY A 7 0.91 2.23 -7.34
CA GLY A 7 2.11 1.42 -7.34
C GLY A 7 2.69 1.35 -5.93
N LEU A 8 3.56 0.36 -5.69
CA LEU A 8 4.35 0.31 -4.47
C LEU A 8 5.12 1.65 -4.33
N SER A 9 5.17 2.20 -3.12
CA SER A 9 6.11 3.28 -2.82
C SER A 9 7.52 2.85 -3.25
N PRO A 10 8.35 3.74 -3.82
CA PRO A 10 9.72 3.43 -4.21
C PRO A 10 10.52 2.75 -3.09
N GLU A 11 10.28 3.13 -1.84
CA GLU A 11 10.94 2.54 -0.67
C GLU A 11 10.49 1.09 -0.45
N HIS A 12 9.20 0.82 -0.61
CA HIS A 12 8.65 -0.54 -0.51
C HIS A 12 9.19 -1.43 -1.63
N ALA A 13 9.28 -0.91 -2.86
CA ALA A 13 9.86 -1.63 -3.98
C ALA A 13 11.35 -1.95 -3.75
N ARG A 14 12.12 -0.99 -3.24
CA ARG A 14 13.54 -1.19 -2.90
C ARG A 14 13.73 -2.26 -1.84
N ALA A 15 12.94 -2.24 -0.77
CA ALA A 15 13.03 -3.24 0.29
C ALA A 15 12.69 -4.66 -0.22
N LEU A 16 11.69 -4.80 -1.10
CA LEU A 16 11.37 -6.07 -1.76
C LEU A 16 12.50 -6.57 -2.67
N ILE A 17 13.12 -5.67 -3.44
CA ILE A 17 14.28 -6.01 -4.28
C ILE A 17 15.46 -6.45 -3.41
N LYS A 18 15.74 -5.73 -2.30
CA LYS A 18 16.79 -6.08 -1.34
C LYS A 18 16.56 -7.48 -0.75
N GLN A 19 15.32 -7.80 -0.38
CA GLN A 19 14.95 -9.12 0.13
C GLN A 19 15.18 -10.22 -0.92
N ALA A 20 14.78 -9.98 -2.18
CA ALA A 20 14.96 -10.95 -3.26
C ALA A 20 16.44 -11.24 -3.54
N ILE A 21 17.29 -10.20 -3.56
CA ILE A 21 18.74 -10.35 -3.72
C ILE A 21 19.32 -11.20 -2.57
N GLY A 22 18.90 -10.94 -1.33
CA GLY A 22 19.34 -11.73 -0.16
C GLY A 22 18.94 -13.20 -0.27
N ILE A 23 17.73 -13.50 -0.74
CA ILE A 23 17.27 -14.87 -0.96
C ILE A 23 18.11 -15.57 -2.04
N ILE A 24 18.33 -14.91 -3.17
CA ILE A 24 19.11 -15.47 -4.30
C ILE A 24 20.55 -15.77 -3.87
N ASN A 25 21.14 -14.87 -3.08
CA ASN A 25 22.53 -14.99 -2.62
C ASN A 25 22.69 -15.87 -1.37
N GLY A 26 21.60 -16.31 -0.73
CA GLY A 26 21.65 -17.01 0.56
C GLY A 26 22.10 -16.14 1.74
N ASP A 27 22.06 -14.81 1.60
CA ASP A 27 22.47 -13.85 2.61
C ASP A 27 21.33 -13.59 3.61
N ARG A 28 21.39 -14.29 4.75
CA ARG A 28 20.38 -14.17 5.82
C ARG A 28 20.36 -12.79 6.48
N GLN A 29 21.49 -12.10 6.53
CA GLN A 29 21.55 -10.77 7.14
C GLN A 29 20.82 -9.77 6.24
N LEU A 30 21.08 -9.83 4.94
CA LEU A 30 20.41 -8.97 3.96
C LEU A 30 18.89 -9.21 3.93
N VAL A 31 18.46 -10.47 4.05
CA VAL A 31 17.03 -10.81 4.17
C VAL A 31 16.41 -10.26 5.44
N ALA A 32 17.10 -10.36 6.59
CA ALA A 32 16.60 -9.84 7.86
C ALA A 32 16.44 -8.32 7.84
N GLU A 33 17.43 -7.61 7.30
CA GLU A 33 17.38 -6.15 7.12
C GLU A 33 16.22 -5.73 6.22
N ALA A 34 16.08 -6.35 5.05
CA ALA A 34 15.00 -6.05 4.13
C ALA A 34 13.62 -6.34 4.73
N THR A 35 13.51 -7.39 5.54
CA THR A 35 12.26 -7.75 6.24
C THR A 35 11.89 -6.69 7.28
N ALA A 36 12.88 -6.16 8.01
CA ALA A 36 12.66 -5.07 8.96
C ALA A 36 12.20 -3.79 8.25
N GLU A 37 12.84 -3.43 7.13
CA GLU A 37 12.44 -2.28 6.30
C GLU A 37 10.99 -2.39 5.81
N ILE A 38 10.59 -3.56 5.32
CA ILE A 38 9.20 -3.83 4.89
C ILE A 38 8.22 -3.68 6.06
N ALA A 39 8.57 -4.18 7.25
CA ALA A 39 7.71 -4.08 8.42
C ALA A 39 7.49 -2.62 8.84
N VAL A 40 8.54 -1.79 8.82
CA VAL A 40 8.46 -0.36 9.11
C VAL A 40 7.57 0.36 8.09
N ILE A 41 7.77 0.10 6.80
CA ILE A 41 6.97 0.73 5.72
C ILE A 41 5.48 0.36 5.86
N ARG A 42 5.19 -0.90 6.19
CA ARG A 42 3.81 -1.36 6.42
C ARG A 42 3.19 -0.74 7.67
N ALA A 43 3.97 -0.57 8.74
CA ALA A 43 3.51 0.09 9.96
C ALA A 43 3.24 1.59 9.75
N ALA A 44 4.11 2.26 8.98
CA ALA A 44 3.95 3.66 8.59
C ALA A 44 2.75 3.85 7.63
N SER A 45 2.39 2.81 6.87
CA SER A 45 1.19 2.78 6.02
C SER A 45 -0.08 2.52 6.85
N SER A 46 -0.33 3.34 7.87
CA SER A 46 -1.57 3.36 8.65
C SER A 46 -2.74 3.93 7.82
N PRO A 47 -4.02 3.58 8.13
CA PRO A 47 -5.15 3.60 7.19
C PRO A 47 -5.64 4.97 6.71
N GLU A 48 -5.05 6.07 7.16
CA GLU A 48 -5.46 7.42 6.76
C GLU A 48 -5.26 7.67 5.25
N GLU A 49 -4.29 6.98 4.63
CA GLU A 49 -4.07 7.05 3.18
C GLU A 49 -4.95 6.10 2.34
N GLN A 50 -5.75 5.24 2.98
CA GLN A 50 -6.86 4.54 2.32
C GLN A 50 -8.14 5.39 2.24
N VAL A 51 -8.26 6.46 3.03
CA VAL A 51 -9.47 7.32 3.02
C VAL A 51 -9.50 8.28 1.83
N ARG A 52 -8.38 8.55 1.15
CA ARG A 52 -8.35 9.37 -0.08
C ARG A 52 -8.81 8.64 -1.35
N GLY A 53 -9.25 7.38 -1.23
CA GLY A 53 -9.77 6.58 -2.34
C GLY A 53 -11.25 6.21 -2.25
N ARG A 54 -11.96 6.57 -1.18
CA ARG A 54 -13.39 6.25 -1.07
C ARG A 54 -14.19 7.37 -1.75
N PRO A 55 -14.86 7.14 -2.90
CA PRO A 55 -15.87 8.08 -3.33
C PRO A 55 -16.88 8.14 -2.19
N ARG A 56 -17.10 9.35 -1.64
CA ARG A 56 -18.21 9.63 -0.73
C ARG A 56 -19.45 9.02 -1.37
N SER A 57 -19.95 7.94 -0.79
CA SER A 57 -21.31 7.49 -1.04
C SER A 57 -22.19 8.68 -0.68
N ARG A 58 -22.60 9.44 -1.70
CA ARG A 58 -23.72 10.36 -1.61
C ARG A 58 -24.86 9.46 -1.16
N LYS A 59 -25.20 9.51 0.13
CA LYS A 59 -26.52 9.11 0.59
C LYS A 59 -27.49 9.90 -0.29
N LYS A 60 -28.05 9.24 -1.30
CA LYS A 60 -29.19 9.76 -2.04
C LYS A 60 -30.24 10.08 -0.96
N PRO A 61 -30.82 11.29 -0.90
CA PRO A 61 -32.02 11.46 -0.10
C PRO A 61 -33.09 10.51 -0.68
N PRO A 62 -33.90 9.83 0.15
CA PRO A 62 -35.05 9.12 -0.38
C PRO A 62 -35.98 10.17 -0.99
N LEU A 63 -36.18 10.08 -2.31
CA LEU A 63 -37.39 10.58 -2.94
C LEU A 63 -38.54 9.80 -2.30
N SER A 64 -39.23 10.40 -1.33
CA SER A 64 -40.58 9.95 -1.01
C SER A 64 -41.53 10.80 -1.83
N GLN A 65 -42.16 10.13 -2.78
CA GLN A 65 -43.22 10.64 -3.62
C GLN A 65 -44.44 10.99 -2.78
N GLY A 66 -45.28 11.87 -3.35
CA GLY A 66 -46.37 12.52 -2.66
C GLY A 66 -47.53 11.63 -2.26
N THR A 67 -48.34 12.22 -1.38
CA THR A 67 -49.81 12.27 -1.44
C THR A 67 -50.21 13.61 -0.84
#